data_AF-A0A2K1QZG1-F1
#
_entry.id   AF-A0A2K1QZG1-F1
#
_cell.length_a   1.000
_cell.length_b   1.000
_cell.length_c   1.000
_cell.angle_alpha   90.00
_cell.angle_beta   90.00
_cell.angle_gamma   90.00
#
_symmetry.space_group_name_H-M   'P 1'
#
loop_
_entity.id
_entity.type
_entity.pdbx_description
1 polymer ?
#
loop_
_entity_poly.entity_id
_entity_poly.type
_entity_poly.pdbx_seq_one_letter_code
_entity_poly.pdbx_strand_id
1 'polypeptide(L)'
;MVVRVLDDYYLAITFLITVAYQLFFFSIAWTLKFDKLTDFAGGTNFAVLAIITLSFSQTTEPRQIIASIFIILWALRLSGFLLFRILKTGKDDRFDDKRDKFFPFLGFWVFQMFWVWTVSLPVTLLNSPNVTRFIQPRFGRGSDIAGVIFFVIGFLMEAMADIEKYRFKMRHKGPKEICDKGFWGFSRHPNYAGEILVQFAIYMVCVTPAGSGFVTGGARAALYASIVGPLFLTLLLMFVSGLTLQERPAAKKKYEKGEGWHEYAAYLHRTSMLIPFPPQIYSRLPVWVKRTIFLEFPIYVFDPAKHADQSKVQQRESEEGLSSGAEGERHAEA
;
A
#
# COMPACT_ATOMS: atom_id res chain seq x y z
N MET A 1 35.50 -10.33 1.06
CA MET A 1 35.87 -9.27 2.00
C MET A 1 34.73 -8.26 1.97
N VAL A 2 33.88 -8.22 3.00
CA VAL A 2 32.69 -7.36 3.01
C VAL A 2 33.08 -5.91 2.77
N VAL A 3 32.45 -5.25 1.79
CA VAL A 3 32.81 -3.87 1.41
C VAL A 3 32.22 -2.93 2.46
N ARG A 4 33.08 -2.28 3.24
CA ARG A 4 32.70 -1.13 4.07
C ARG A 4 32.69 0.11 3.17
N VAL A 5 31.55 0.82 3.13
CA VAL A 5 31.38 1.97 2.24
C VAL A 5 31.45 3.27 3.04
N LEU A 6 30.38 3.61 3.76
CA LEU A 6 30.29 4.84 4.58
C LEU A 6 29.98 4.55 6.05
N ASP A 7 29.28 3.46 6.33
CA ASP A 7 28.96 2.97 7.66
C ASP A 7 28.80 1.44 7.64
N ASP A 8 28.92 0.80 8.81
CA ASP A 8 28.85 -0.66 8.94
C ASP A 8 27.41 -1.24 8.89
N TYR A 9 26.39 -0.39 8.69
CA TYR A 9 24.98 -0.77 8.54
C TYR A 9 24.41 -0.49 7.14
N TYR A 10 25.21 0.08 6.23
CA TYR A 10 24.79 0.57 4.91
C TYR A 10 23.70 1.66 4.93
N LEU A 11 23.47 2.31 6.07
CA LEU A 11 22.40 3.32 6.21
C LEU A 11 22.69 4.59 5.39
N ALA A 12 23.92 5.11 5.48
CA ALA A 12 24.30 6.34 4.81
C ALA A 12 24.35 6.16 3.28
N ILE A 13 24.94 5.06 2.81
CA ILE A 13 25.03 4.81 1.35
C ILE A 13 23.65 4.58 0.74
N THR A 14 22.77 3.81 1.38
CA THR A 14 21.41 3.59 0.87
C THR A 14 20.57 4.86 0.91
N PHE A 15 20.75 5.71 1.92
CA PHE A 15 20.09 7.02 1.97
C PHE A 15 20.55 7.93 0.83
N LEU A 16 21.87 8.06 0.61
CA LEU A 16 22.41 8.89 -0.47
C LEU A 16 21.99 8.39 -1.85
N ILE A 17 22.00 7.07 -2.08
CA ILE A 17 21.48 6.47 -3.32
C ILE A 17 20.01 6.82 -3.48
N THR A 18 19.21 6.69 -2.41
CA THR A 18 17.78 7.00 -2.45
C THR A 18 17.55 8.47 -2.82
N VAL A 19 18.27 9.39 -2.18
CA VAL A 19 18.17 10.84 -2.46
C VAL A 19 18.57 11.14 -3.90
N ALA A 20 19.73 10.66 -4.36
CA ALA A 20 20.21 10.89 -5.72
C ALA A 20 19.24 10.32 -6.78
N TYR A 21 18.77 9.10 -6.57
CA TYR A 21 17.84 8.42 -7.48
C TYR A 21 16.49 9.15 -7.56
N GLN A 22 15.90 9.48 -6.41
CA GLN A 22 14.61 10.18 -6.36
C GLN A 22 14.71 11.60 -6.92
N LEU A 23 15.81 12.34 -6.67
CA LEU A 23 16.02 13.67 -7.24
C LEU A 23 16.26 13.63 -8.76
N PHE A 24 16.91 12.58 -9.27
CA PHE A 24 17.07 12.37 -10.71
C PHE A 24 15.70 12.21 -11.38
N PHE A 25 14.85 11.30 -10.89
CA PHE A 25 13.51 11.11 -11.44
C PHE A 25 12.58 12.31 -11.20
N PHE A 26 12.70 13.01 -10.07
CA PHE A 26 12.02 14.28 -9.83
C PHE A 26 12.37 15.31 -10.90
N SER A 27 13.66 15.46 -11.23
CA SER A 27 14.12 16.43 -12.23
C SER A 27 13.51 16.13 -13.60
N ILE A 28 13.42 14.84 -13.98
CA ILE A 28 12.75 14.40 -15.21
C ILE A 28 11.25 14.69 -15.15
N ALA A 29 10.58 14.27 -14.06
CA ALA A 29 9.14 14.40 -13.91
C ALA A 29 8.69 15.88 -13.87
N TRP A 30 9.46 16.75 -13.24
CA TRP A 30 9.20 18.19 -13.18
C TRP A 30 9.40 18.84 -14.55
N THR A 31 10.51 18.55 -15.23
CA THR A 31 10.85 19.15 -16.54
C THR A 31 9.88 18.71 -17.62
N LEU A 32 9.53 17.42 -17.65
CA LEU A 32 8.65 16.84 -18.67
C LEU A 32 7.17 16.85 -18.28
N LYS A 33 6.82 17.35 -17.08
CA LYS A 33 5.46 17.29 -16.52
C LYS A 33 4.87 15.88 -16.59
N PHE A 34 5.70 14.89 -16.29
CA PHE A 34 5.42 13.46 -16.47
C PHE A 34 5.33 12.76 -15.10
N ASP A 35 4.13 12.83 -14.50
CA ASP A 35 3.76 12.26 -13.21
C ASP A 35 3.74 10.72 -13.20
N LYS A 36 3.61 10.09 -14.38
CA LYS A 36 3.58 8.62 -14.55
C LYS A 36 4.86 7.90 -14.10
N LEU A 37 5.97 8.62 -13.94
CA LEU A 37 7.26 8.08 -13.48
C LEU A 37 7.37 7.94 -11.96
N THR A 38 6.47 8.55 -11.20
CA THR A 38 6.57 8.62 -9.72
C THR A 38 6.55 7.23 -9.08
N ASP A 39 5.52 6.44 -9.35
CA ASP A 39 5.37 5.08 -8.82
C ASP A 39 6.46 4.13 -9.36
N PHE A 40 6.91 4.34 -10.61
CA PHE A 40 8.03 3.60 -11.19
C PHE A 40 9.32 3.84 -10.41
N ALA A 41 9.69 5.11 -10.21
CA ALA A 41 10.89 5.51 -9.48
C ALA A 41 10.86 5.03 -8.02
N GLY A 42 9.69 5.02 -7.38
CA GLY A 42 9.50 4.43 -6.06
C GLY A 42 9.88 2.95 -6.02
N GLY A 43 9.24 2.11 -6.83
CA GLY A 43 9.47 0.66 -6.80
C GLY A 43 10.83 0.22 -7.34
N THR A 44 11.35 0.85 -8.38
CA THR A 44 12.69 0.48 -8.89
C THR A 44 13.80 0.83 -7.90
N ASN A 45 13.63 1.88 -7.09
CA ASN A 45 14.60 2.24 -6.06
C ASN A 45 14.73 1.15 -4.97
N PHE A 46 13.62 0.57 -4.51
CA PHE A 46 13.66 -0.62 -3.63
C PHE A 46 14.49 -1.76 -4.21
N ALA A 47 14.28 -2.07 -5.49
CA ALA A 47 15.03 -3.13 -6.17
C ALA A 47 16.53 -2.78 -6.27
N VAL A 48 16.86 -1.52 -6.59
CA VAL A 48 18.25 -1.03 -6.65
C VAL A 48 18.92 -1.16 -5.28
N LEU A 49 18.27 -0.73 -4.19
CA LEU A 49 18.84 -0.85 -2.84
C LEU A 49 19.08 -2.32 -2.45
N ALA A 50 18.16 -3.22 -2.78
CA ALA A 50 18.30 -4.64 -2.49
C ALA A 50 19.45 -5.29 -3.26
N ILE A 51 19.60 -4.96 -4.55
CA ILE A 51 20.70 -5.45 -5.41
C ILE A 51 22.05 -4.93 -4.90
N ILE A 52 22.14 -3.63 -4.61
CA ILE A 52 23.39 -3.00 -4.17
C ILE A 52 23.82 -3.54 -2.81
N THR A 53 22.92 -3.58 -1.82
CA THR A 53 23.25 -4.07 -0.48
C THR A 53 23.65 -5.55 -0.50
N LEU A 54 22.95 -6.38 -1.29
CA LEU A 54 23.33 -7.79 -1.48
C LEU A 54 24.71 -7.90 -2.13
N SER A 55 24.99 -7.11 -3.18
CA SER A 55 26.28 -7.12 -3.88
C SER A 55 27.44 -6.70 -2.96
N PHE A 56 27.24 -5.66 -2.13
CA PHE A 56 28.26 -5.18 -1.19
C PHE A 56 28.50 -6.15 -0.04
N SER A 57 27.47 -6.89 0.38
CA SER A 57 27.58 -7.89 1.44
C SER A 57 28.55 -9.03 1.09
N GLN A 58 28.71 -9.33 -0.22
CA GLN A 58 29.47 -10.48 -0.73
C GLN A 58 29.09 -11.82 -0.08
N THR A 59 27.86 -11.91 0.46
CA THR A 59 27.36 -13.11 1.12
C THR A 59 26.83 -14.12 0.11
N THR A 60 26.94 -15.40 0.44
CA THR A 60 26.30 -16.50 -0.30
C THR A 60 25.18 -17.14 0.52
N GLU A 61 24.83 -16.53 1.65
CA GLU A 61 23.84 -17.06 2.58
C GLU A 61 22.42 -17.00 1.97
N PRO A 62 21.67 -18.13 1.98
CA PRO A 62 20.35 -18.20 1.34
C PRO A 62 19.36 -17.15 1.86
N ARG A 63 19.45 -16.79 3.14
CA ARG A 63 18.51 -15.85 3.76
C ARG A 63 18.60 -14.45 3.14
N GLN A 64 19.81 -13.95 2.96
CA GLN A 64 20.10 -12.65 2.36
C GLN A 64 19.60 -12.61 0.91
N ILE A 65 19.87 -13.68 0.16
CA ILE A 65 19.43 -13.83 -1.23
C ILE A 65 17.90 -13.84 -1.30
N ILE A 66 17.24 -14.66 -0.48
CA ILE A 66 15.76 -14.78 -0.46
C ILE A 66 15.10 -13.47 -0.04
N ALA A 67 15.57 -12.81 1.03
CA ALA A 67 15.01 -11.53 1.48
C ALA A 67 15.16 -10.43 0.41
N SER A 68 16.32 -10.36 -0.26
CA SER A 68 16.53 -9.45 -1.39
C SER A 68 15.63 -9.79 -2.58
N ILE A 69 15.45 -11.07 -2.92
CA ILE A 69 14.53 -11.48 -3.98
C ILE A 69 13.09 -11.08 -3.63
N PHE A 70 12.66 -11.27 -2.39
CA PHE A 70 11.30 -10.93 -1.95
C PHE A 70 10.99 -9.44 -2.14
N ILE A 71 11.87 -8.56 -1.68
CA ILE A 71 11.67 -7.11 -1.85
C ILE A 71 11.75 -6.69 -3.33
N ILE A 72 12.63 -7.30 -4.13
CA ILE A 72 12.74 -7.04 -5.58
C ILE A 72 11.46 -7.47 -6.30
N LEU A 73 10.98 -8.69 -6.06
CA LEU A 73 9.77 -9.22 -6.69
C LEU A 73 8.56 -8.36 -6.33
N TRP A 74 8.40 -8.03 -5.05
CA TRP A 74 7.34 -7.13 -4.59
C TRP A 74 7.42 -5.77 -5.27
N ALA A 75 8.59 -5.14 -5.26
CA ALA A 75 8.74 -3.78 -5.75
C ALA A 75 8.59 -3.66 -7.28
N LEU A 76 9.14 -4.61 -8.05
CA LEU A 76 8.98 -4.65 -9.51
C LEU A 76 7.54 -4.95 -9.92
N ARG A 77 6.85 -5.85 -9.22
CA ARG A 77 5.44 -6.13 -9.48
C ARG A 77 4.56 -4.93 -9.17
N LEU A 78 4.74 -4.29 -8.00
CA LEU A 78 3.97 -3.12 -7.60
C LEU A 78 4.18 -1.96 -8.59
N SER A 79 5.43 -1.56 -8.83
CA SER A 79 5.73 -0.48 -9.78
C SER A 79 5.30 -0.80 -11.21
N GLY A 80 5.52 -2.05 -11.66
CA GLY A 80 5.10 -2.49 -12.99
C GLY A 80 3.58 -2.44 -13.18
N PHE A 81 2.81 -2.90 -12.19
CA PHE A 81 1.34 -2.83 -12.23
C PHE A 81 0.83 -1.39 -12.18
N LEU A 82 1.40 -0.55 -11.31
CA LEU A 82 1.01 0.87 -11.21
C LEU A 82 1.34 1.62 -12.50
N LEU A 83 2.52 1.39 -13.08
CA LEU A 83 2.94 1.96 -14.36
C LEU A 83 2.01 1.50 -15.50
N PHE A 84 1.71 0.21 -15.58
CA PHE A 84 0.76 -0.32 -16.56
C PHE A 84 -0.63 0.34 -16.41
N ARG A 85 -1.13 0.45 -15.18
CA ARG A 85 -2.43 1.03 -14.88
C ARG A 85 -2.51 2.50 -15.29
N ILE A 86 -1.48 3.29 -14.97
CA ILE A 86 -1.45 4.73 -15.31
C ILE A 86 -1.31 4.94 -16.82
N LEU A 87 -0.53 4.11 -17.51
CA LEU A 87 -0.41 4.16 -18.98
C LEU A 87 -1.74 3.85 -19.67
N LYS A 88 -2.57 2.97 -19.08
CA LYS A 88 -3.91 2.65 -19.60
C LYS A 88 -4.98 3.67 -19.21
N THR A 89 -4.93 4.23 -17.99
CA THR A 89 -5.94 5.17 -17.48
C THR A 89 -5.68 6.61 -17.94
N GLY A 90 -4.43 6.94 -18.27
CA GLY A 90 -4.03 8.21 -18.87
C GLY A 90 -3.62 9.30 -17.85
N LYS A 91 -4.26 9.35 -16.68
CA LYS A 91 -4.08 10.40 -15.67
C LYS A 91 -4.05 9.84 -14.24
N ASP A 92 -3.26 10.48 -13.36
CA ASP A 92 -3.22 10.19 -11.93
C ASP A 92 -3.81 11.36 -11.15
N ASP A 93 -5.04 11.17 -10.66
CA ASP A 93 -5.79 12.19 -9.93
C ASP A 93 -5.05 12.70 -8.66
N ARG A 94 -4.06 11.95 -8.14
CA ARG A 94 -3.27 12.35 -6.95
C ARG A 94 -2.40 13.59 -7.19
N PHE A 95 -2.08 13.89 -8.45
CA PHE A 95 -1.16 14.97 -8.82
C PHE A 95 -1.85 16.18 -9.44
N ASP A 96 -3.18 16.16 -9.60
CA ASP A 96 -3.94 17.23 -10.23
C ASP A 96 -3.65 18.61 -9.62
N ASP A 97 -3.61 18.70 -8.29
CA ASP A 97 -3.38 19.97 -7.58
C ASP A 97 -1.91 20.26 -7.24
N LYS A 98 -1.00 19.33 -7.58
CA LYS A 98 0.41 19.35 -7.17
C LYS A 98 1.38 19.51 -8.34
N ARG A 99 1.06 18.99 -9.53
CA ARG A 99 1.96 18.94 -10.70
C ARG A 99 2.53 20.29 -11.13
N ASP A 100 1.79 21.36 -10.86
CA ASP A 100 2.17 22.72 -11.25
C ASP A 100 2.81 23.53 -10.13
N LYS A 101 2.88 22.97 -8.92
CA LYS A 101 3.46 23.62 -7.75
C LYS A 101 4.75 22.91 -7.35
N PHE A 102 5.88 23.60 -7.53
CA PHE A 102 7.21 23.04 -7.29
C PHE A 102 7.37 22.44 -5.88
N PHE A 103 7.08 23.21 -4.83
CA PHE A 103 7.27 22.75 -3.45
C PHE A 103 6.35 21.59 -3.03
N PRO A 104 5.02 21.61 -3.32
CA PRO A 104 4.16 20.45 -3.09
C PRO A 104 4.59 19.20 -3.85
N PHE A 105 5.07 19.35 -5.09
CA PHE A 105 5.57 18.22 -5.86
C PHE A 105 6.87 17.68 -5.25
N LEU A 106 7.85 18.54 -4.96
CA LEU A 106 9.09 18.14 -4.29
C LEU A 106 8.83 17.48 -2.93
N GLY A 107 7.88 17.99 -2.15
CA GLY A 107 7.47 17.40 -0.87
C GLY A 107 6.98 15.96 -1.00
N PHE A 108 6.26 15.63 -2.08
CA PHE A 108 5.88 14.24 -2.39
C PHE A 108 7.11 13.35 -2.62
N TRP A 109 8.10 13.83 -3.39
CA TRP A 109 9.33 13.07 -3.66
C TRP A 109 10.19 12.89 -2.41
N VAL A 110 10.30 13.90 -1.57
CA VAL A 110 10.99 13.79 -0.27
C VAL A 110 10.31 12.76 0.62
N PHE A 111 8.98 12.80 0.71
CA PHE A 111 8.23 11.78 1.44
C PHE A 111 8.45 10.37 0.86
N GLN A 112 8.47 10.25 -0.47
CA GLN A 112 8.79 9.00 -1.16
C GLN A 112 10.21 8.51 -0.83
N MET A 113 11.20 9.40 -0.69
CA MET A 113 12.57 9.03 -0.25
C MET A 113 12.54 8.39 1.14
N PHE A 114 11.87 9.02 2.11
CA PHE A 114 11.75 8.47 3.46
C PHE A 114 11.02 7.13 3.47
N TRP A 115 9.99 6.99 2.64
CA TRP A 115 9.27 5.73 2.49
C TRP A 115 10.16 4.61 1.94
N VAL A 116 10.83 4.83 0.80
CA VAL A 116 11.71 3.82 0.21
C VAL A 116 12.82 3.41 1.19
N TRP A 117 13.47 4.40 1.80
CA TRP A 117 14.59 4.13 2.70
C TRP A 117 14.16 3.37 3.95
N THR A 118 13.08 3.81 4.61
CA THR A 118 12.60 3.21 5.87
C THR A 118 12.08 1.79 5.66
N VAL A 119 11.32 1.55 4.59
CA VAL A 119 10.77 0.22 4.30
C VAL A 119 11.86 -0.76 3.82
N SER A 120 12.96 -0.26 3.26
CA SER A 120 14.12 -1.09 2.85
C SER A 120 15.04 -1.51 4.01
N LEU A 121 14.83 -0.99 5.23
CA LEU A 121 15.73 -1.21 6.37
C LEU A 121 15.92 -2.68 6.74
N PRO A 122 14.89 -3.56 6.76
CA PRO A 122 15.11 -4.97 7.10
C PRO A 122 16.13 -5.67 6.21
N VAL A 123 16.05 -5.43 4.89
CA VAL A 123 16.98 -6.04 3.91
C VAL A 123 18.34 -5.36 3.96
N THR A 124 18.37 -4.02 4.05
CA THR A 124 19.61 -3.24 4.17
C THR A 124 20.45 -3.69 5.37
N LEU A 125 19.82 -3.81 6.54
CA LEU A 125 20.49 -4.19 7.77
C LEU A 125 20.91 -5.66 7.76
N LEU A 126 20.08 -6.57 7.24
CA LEU A 126 20.45 -7.98 7.09
C LEU A 126 21.71 -8.17 6.24
N ASN A 127 21.84 -7.39 5.16
CA ASN A 127 22.98 -7.44 4.25
C ASN A 127 24.21 -6.68 4.77
N SER A 128 24.11 -5.98 5.90
CA SER A 128 25.17 -5.09 6.39
C SER A 128 26.40 -5.83 6.96
N PRO A 129 27.60 -5.20 6.96
CA PRO A 129 28.81 -5.75 7.57
C PRO A 129 28.64 -6.10 9.04
N ASN A 130 27.91 -5.28 9.80
CA ASN A 130 27.68 -5.52 11.23
C ASN A 130 26.84 -6.77 11.50
N VAL A 131 26.00 -7.20 10.57
CA VAL A 131 25.22 -8.44 10.69
C VAL A 131 26.00 -9.62 10.10
N THR A 132 26.58 -9.46 8.91
CA THR A 132 27.25 -10.52 8.15
C THR A 132 28.59 -10.97 8.75
N ARG A 133 29.22 -10.15 9.63
CA ARG A 133 30.41 -10.57 10.40
C ARG A 133 30.15 -11.71 11.38
N PHE A 134 28.89 -11.92 11.78
CA PHE A 134 28.49 -13.02 12.67
C PHE A 134 28.21 -14.28 11.86
N ILE A 135 28.37 -15.44 12.49
CA ILE A 135 27.93 -16.71 11.91
C ILE A 135 26.42 -16.63 11.66
N GLN A 136 26.00 -16.88 10.42
CA GLN A 136 24.58 -16.89 10.09
C GLN A 136 23.97 -18.26 10.43
N PRO A 137 22.77 -18.31 11.03
CA PRO A 137 22.12 -19.58 11.26
C PRO A 137 21.64 -20.16 9.92
N ARG A 138 21.69 -21.49 9.79
CA ARG A 138 21.12 -22.19 8.63
C ARG A 138 19.69 -21.74 8.34
N PHE A 139 19.41 -21.53 7.05
CA PHE A 139 18.07 -21.22 6.55
C PHE A 139 17.11 -22.39 6.80
N GLY A 140 15.82 -22.07 6.98
CA GLY A 140 14.78 -23.07 7.24
C GLY A 140 14.37 -23.15 8.72
N ARG A 141 14.65 -22.12 9.51
CA ARG A 141 14.06 -22.00 10.86
C ARG A 141 12.57 -21.71 10.76
N GLY A 142 11.82 -21.91 11.85
CA GLY A 142 10.38 -21.66 11.87
C GLY A 142 9.98 -20.26 11.39
N SER A 143 10.77 -19.23 11.73
CA SER A 143 10.57 -17.86 11.24
C SER A 143 10.88 -17.68 9.76
N ASP A 144 11.86 -18.40 9.21
CA ASP A 144 12.12 -18.39 7.77
C ASP A 144 10.94 -19.01 7.02
N ILE A 145 10.47 -20.17 7.48
CA ILE A 145 9.35 -20.92 6.87
C ILE A 145 8.07 -20.08 6.92
N ALA A 146 7.73 -19.55 8.09
CA ALA A 146 6.58 -18.67 8.26
C ALA A 146 6.70 -17.40 7.40
N GLY A 147 7.88 -16.80 7.33
CA GLY A 147 8.17 -15.64 6.48
C GLY A 147 7.96 -15.96 5.00
N VAL A 148 8.46 -17.08 4.49
CA VAL A 148 8.23 -17.50 3.09
C VAL A 148 6.75 -17.73 2.81
N ILE A 149 6.03 -18.44 3.70
CA ILE A 149 4.59 -18.70 3.54
C ILE A 149 3.81 -17.38 3.51
N PHE A 150 4.06 -16.48 4.46
CA PHE A 150 3.39 -15.19 4.54
C PHE A 150 3.74 -14.28 3.36
N PHE A 151 4.97 -14.31 2.86
CA PHE A 151 5.34 -13.59 1.65
C PHE A 151 4.53 -14.07 0.46
N VAL A 152 4.44 -15.39 0.24
CA VAL A 152 3.68 -15.97 -0.88
C VAL A 152 2.20 -15.61 -0.78
N ILE A 153 1.59 -15.77 0.41
CA ILE A 153 0.18 -15.42 0.64
C ILE A 153 -0.06 -13.93 0.38
N GLY A 154 0.76 -13.06 0.97
CA GLY A 154 0.62 -11.61 0.84
C GLY A 154 0.82 -11.13 -0.60
N PHE A 155 1.86 -11.63 -1.26
CA PHE A 155 2.18 -11.28 -2.64
C PHE A 155 1.07 -11.71 -3.60
N LEU A 156 0.55 -12.93 -3.45
CA LEU A 156 -0.55 -13.44 -4.27
C LEU A 156 -1.87 -12.69 -3.99
N MET A 157 -2.19 -12.42 -2.72
CA MET A 157 -3.36 -11.64 -2.33
C MET A 157 -3.33 -10.24 -2.95
N GLU A 158 -2.18 -9.56 -2.87
CA GLU A 158 -1.98 -8.24 -3.43
C GLU A 158 -2.14 -8.25 -4.96
N ALA A 159 -1.42 -9.14 -5.65
CA ALA A 159 -1.46 -9.24 -7.10
C ALA A 159 -2.86 -9.60 -7.63
N MET A 160 -3.54 -10.56 -7.01
CA MET A 160 -4.88 -10.97 -7.43
C MET A 160 -5.92 -9.87 -7.16
N ALA A 161 -5.88 -9.23 -5.99
CA ALA A 161 -6.77 -8.12 -5.66
C ALA A 161 -6.64 -6.97 -6.66
N ASP A 162 -5.42 -6.60 -7.04
CA ASP A 162 -5.15 -5.56 -8.01
C ASP A 162 -5.70 -5.90 -9.40
N ILE A 163 -5.49 -7.13 -9.87
CA ILE A 163 -6.02 -7.61 -11.15
C ILE A 163 -7.56 -7.64 -11.14
N GLU A 164 -8.16 -8.15 -10.07
CA GLU A 164 -9.62 -8.19 -9.88
C GLU A 164 -10.21 -6.79 -9.97
N LYS A 165 -9.62 -5.82 -9.26
CA LYS A 165 -10.08 -4.42 -9.26
C LYS A 165 -9.92 -3.77 -10.62
N TYR A 166 -8.79 -4.02 -11.28
CA TYR A 166 -8.53 -3.48 -12.62
C TYR A 166 -9.53 -4.02 -13.65
N ARG A 167 -9.73 -5.35 -13.68
CA ARG A 167 -10.71 -5.99 -14.58
C ARG A 167 -12.12 -5.51 -14.31
N PHE A 168 -12.48 -5.34 -13.03
CA PHE A 168 -13.77 -4.80 -12.64
C PHE A 168 -13.98 -3.40 -13.22
N LYS A 169 -13.02 -2.48 -13.04
CA LYS A 169 -13.09 -1.11 -13.57
C LYS A 169 -13.12 -1.03 -15.10
N MET A 170 -12.51 -1.99 -15.79
CA MET A 170 -12.51 -2.04 -17.25
C MET A 170 -13.84 -2.53 -17.83
N ARG A 171 -14.53 -3.45 -17.14
CA ARG A 171 -15.79 -4.04 -17.61
C ARG A 171 -17.03 -3.27 -17.16
N HIS A 172 -16.97 -2.64 -15.98
CA HIS A 172 -18.13 -2.01 -15.36
C HIS A 172 -17.92 -0.50 -15.26
N LYS A 173 -18.81 0.25 -15.91
CA LYS A 173 -18.81 1.72 -15.91
C LYS A 173 -20.00 2.30 -15.15
N GLY A 174 -20.93 1.45 -14.70
CA GLY A 174 -22.12 1.89 -13.96
C GLY A 174 -21.75 2.44 -12.58
N PRO A 175 -22.30 3.59 -12.17
CA PRO A 175 -21.93 4.22 -10.91
C PRO A 175 -22.44 3.46 -9.67
N LYS A 176 -23.44 2.59 -9.84
CA LYS A 176 -24.02 1.74 -8.78
C LYS A 176 -23.17 0.51 -8.45
N GLU A 177 -22.25 0.12 -9.33
CA GLU A 177 -21.58 -1.17 -9.21
C GLU A 177 -20.42 -1.14 -8.20
N ILE A 178 -20.19 -2.29 -7.55
CA ILE A 178 -19.18 -2.46 -6.49
C ILE A 178 -18.36 -3.70 -6.79
N CYS A 179 -17.05 -3.58 -6.65
CA CYS A 179 -16.16 -4.72 -6.73
C CYS A 179 -16.23 -5.49 -5.40
N ASP A 180 -17.06 -6.53 -5.35
CA ASP A 180 -17.32 -7.34 -4.14
C ASP A 180 -17.03 -8.85 -4.35
N LYS A 181 -16.32 -9.19 -5.43
CA LYS A 181 -15.97 -10.57 -5.80
C LYS A 181 -14.51 -10.86 -5.49
N GLY A 182 -14.18 -12.14 -5.35
CA GLY A 182 -12.82 -12.58 -5.05
C GLY A 182 -12.35 -12.08 -3.69
N PHE A 183 -11.13 -11.57 -3.61
CA PHE A 183 -10.60 -11.03 -2.35
C PHE A 183 -11.37 -9.81 -1.85
N TRP A 184 -11.96 -9.03 -2.77
CA TRP A 184 -12.77 -7.87 -2.42
C TRP A 184 -14.09 -8.23 -1.71
N GLY A 185 -14.51 -9.50 -1.75
CA GLY A 185 -15.64 -9.99 -0.96
C GLY A 185 -15.29 -10.30 0.50
N PHE A 186 -14.01 -10.51 0.82
CA PHE A 186 -13.52 -10.83 2.16
C PHE A 186 -12.87 -9.64 2.86
N SER A 187 -12.34 -8.69 2.10
CA SER A 187 -11.74 -7.45 2.61
C SER A 187 -12.06 -6.30 1.67
N ARG A 188 -12.22 -5.08 2.20
CA ARG A 188 -12.39 -3.86 1.41
C ARG A 188 -11.07 -3.39 0.81
N HIS A 189 -9.94 -3.74 1.42
CA HIS A 189 -8.60 -3.41 0.93
C HIS A 189 -7.67 -4.63 1.00
N PRO A 190 -7.98 -5.70 0.23
CA PRO A 190 -7.18 -6.91 0.26
C PRO A 190 -5.76 -6.69 -0.29
N ASN A 191 -5.58 -5.75 -1.22
CA ASN A 191 -4.26 -5.38 -1.72
C ASN A 191 -3.38 -4.77 -0.62
N TYR A 192 -3.92 -3.88 0.21
CA TYR A 192 -3.18 -3.32 1.35
C TYR A 192 -2.88 -4.37 2.42
N ALA A 193 -3.81 -5.30 2.67
CA ALA A 193 -3.57 -6.41 3.58
C ALA A 193 -2.42 -7.31 3.08
N GLY A 194 -2.40 -7.60 1.77
CA GLY A 194 -1.31 -8.33 1.13
C GLY A 194 0.04 -7.59 1.23
N GLU A 195 0.05 -6.29 0.95
CA GLU A 195 1.25 -5.45 1.02
C GLU A 195 1.84 -5.41 2.44
N ILE A 196 1.00 -5.22 3.45
CA ILE A 196 1.40 -5.26 4.87
C ILE A 196 1.98 -6.63 5.21
N LEU A 197 1.31 -7.72 4.82
CA LEU A 197 1.76 -9.08 5.10
C LEU A 197 3.12 -9.37 4.45
N VAL A 198 3.35 -8.89 3.22
CA VAL A 198 4.65 -8.99 2.52
C VAL A 198 5.76 -8.30 3.32
N GLN A 199 5.55 -7.08 3.81
CA GLN A 199 6.61 -6.38 4.55
C GLN A 199 6.92 -7.04 5.89
N PHE A 200 5.89 -7.52 6.62
CA PHE A 200 6.12 -8.28 7.84
C PHE A 200 6.80 -9.62 7.58
N ALA A 201 6.49 -10.28 6.46
CA ALA A 201 7.14 -11.51 6.03
C ALA A 201 8.64 -11.30 5.74
N ILE A 202 8.99 -10.24 5.01
CA ILE A 202 10.39 -9.87 4.75
C ILE A 202 11.11 -9.59 6.07
N TYR A 203 10.51 -8.79 6.95
CA TYR A 203 11.07 -8.52 8.28
C TYR A 203 11.29 -9.81 9.08
N MET A 204 10.34 -10.74 9.07
CA MET A 204 10.42 -12.01 9.79
C MET A 204 11.62 -12.84 9.33
N VAL A 205 11.87 -12.91 8.03
CA VAL A 205 13.08 -13.54 7.48
C VAL A 205 14.32 -12.79 7.96
N CYS A 206 14.37 -11.46 7.79
CA CYS A 206 15.52 -10.63 8.15
C CYS A 206 15.89 -10.65 9.64
N VAL A 207 14.92 -10.71 10.54
CA VAL A 207 15.15 -10.68 12.00
C VAL A 207 15.58 -12.03 12.57
N THR A 208 15.48 -13.11 11.78
CA THR A 208 15.79 -14.47 12.25
C THR A 208 17.19 -14.63 12.87
N PRO A 209 18.29 -14.03 12.37
CA PRO A 209 19.59 -14.12 13.04
C PRO A 209 19.58 -13.55 14.47
N ALA A 210 18.83 -12.46 14.70
CA ALA A 210 18.67 -11.81 15.99
C ALA A 210 17.74 -12.60 16.93
N GLY A 211 16.63 -13.15 16.42
CA GLY A 211 15.71 -14.04 17.16
C GLY A 211 16.37 -15.35 17.58
N SER A 212 17.32 -15.82 16.77
CA SER A 212 18.04 -17.06 16.96
C SER A 212 19.23 -16.97 17.93
N GLY A 213 19.61 -15.77 18.36
CA GLY A 213 20.77 -15.53 19.23
C GLY A 213 22.14 -15.59 18.53
N PHE A 214 22.19 -15.69 17.19
CA PHE A 214 23.44 -15.76 16.43
C PHE A 214 24.09 -14.39 16.25
N VAL A 215 23.26 -13.34 16.22
CA VAL A 215 23.70 -11.94 16.19
C VAL A 215 23.47 -11.32 17.56
N THR A 216 24.49 -10.64 18.08
CA THR A 216 24.50 -10.02 19.42
C THR A 216 24.89 -8.54 19.37
N GLY A 217 24.74 -7.84 20.50
CA GLY A 217 25.08 -6.42 20.64
C GLY A 217 24.25 -5.49 19.75
N GLY A 218 24.87 -4.43 19.25
CA GLY A 218 24.21 -3.41 18.44
C GLY A 218 23.54 -3.95 17.16
N ALA A 219 24.14 -4.98 16.53
CA ALA A 219 23.57 -5.59 15.33
C ALA A 219 22.24 -6.30 15.60
N ARG A 220 22.10 -6.91 16.79
CA ARG A 220 20.83 -7.52 17.23
C ARG A 220 19.76 -6.44 17.39
N ALA A 221 20.10 -5.35 18.07
CA ALA A 221 19.20 -4.23 18.29
C ALA A 221 18.77 -3.60 16.95
N ALA A 222 19.69 -3.42 16.01
CA ALA A 222 19.41 -2.89 14.68
C ALA A 222 18.44 -3.78 13.89
N LEU A 223 18.64 -5.10 13.87
CA LEU A 223 17.72 -6.03 13.21
C LEU A 223 16.31 -5.97 13.80
N TYR A 224 16.16 -5.88 15.13
CA TYR A 224 14.84 -5.69 15.74
C TYR A 224 14.24 -4.31 15.39
N ALA A 225 15.05 -3.24 15.48
CA ALA A 225 14.63 -1.88 15.17
C ALA A 225 14.18 -1.71 13.71
N SER A 226 14.65 -2.56 12.79
CA SER A 226 14.21 -2.58 11.39
C SER A 226 12.71 -2.84 11.21
N ILE A 227 11.99 -3.29 12.26
CA ILE A 227 10.52 -3.37 12.29
C ILE A 227 9.85 -2.02 12.03
N VAL A 228 10.59 -0.91 12.22
CA VAL A 228 10.12 0.43 11.83
C VAL A 228 9.71 0.48 10.36
N GLY A 229 10.33 -0.31 9.47
CA GLY A 229 9.96 -0.43 8.05
C GLY A 229 8.51 -0.89 7.84
N PRO A 230 8.15 -2.14 8.19
CA PRO A 230 6.78 -2.63 8.05
C PRO A 230 5.75 -1.83 8.86
N LEU A 231 6.11 -1.34 10.06
CA LEU A 231 5.23 -0.48 10.85
C LEU A 231 4.98 0.85 10.16
N PHE A 232 6.02 1.49 9.63
CA PHE A 232 5.90 2.75 8.89
C PHE A 232 5.00 2.57 7.67
N LEU A 233 5.20 1.53 6.86
CA LEU A 233 4.31 1.24 5.73
C LEU A 233 2.85 1.06 6.20
N THR A 234 2.64 0.26 7.25
CA THR A 234 1.31 0.01 7.80
C THR A 234 0.62 1.31 8.23
N LEU A 235 1.34 2.18 8.94
CA LEU A 235 0.82 3.48 9.37
C LEU A 235 0.51 4.39 8.17
N LEU A 236 1.33 4.39 7.13
CA LEU A 236 1.07 5.16 5.91
C LEU A 236 -0.21 4.70 5.22
N LEU A 237 -0.35 3.39 5.01
CA LEU A 237 -1.53 2.81 4.38
C LEU A 237 -2.78 3.04 5.23
N MET A 238 -2.69 2.95 6.55
CA MET A 238 -3.84 3.13 7.42
C MET A 238 -4.23 4.59 7.60
N PHE A 239 -3.29 5.51 7.76
CA PHE A 239 -3.61 6.85 8.26
C PHE A 239 -3.33 7.99 7.28
N VAL A 240 -2.43 7.81 6.30
CA VAL A 240 -1.94 8.91 5.47
C VAL A 240 -2.45 8.82 4.03
N SER A 241 -2.18 7.72 3.34
CA SER A 241 -2.35 7.64 1.87
C SER A 241 -3.28 6.53 1.38
N GLY A 242 -3.56 5.51 2.20
CA GLY A 242 -4.37 4.36 1.81
C GLY A 242 -5.84 4.50 2.19
N LEU A 243 -6.21 3.93 3.35
CA LEU A 243 -7.58 3.75 3.81
C LEU A 243 -8.33 5.08 3.97
N THR A 244 -7.71 6.09 4.57
CA THR A 244 -8.34 7.41 4.81
C THR A 244 -8.74 8.12 3.52
N LEU A 245 -7.95 7.98 2.46
CA LEU A 245 -8.21 8.60 1.16
C LEU A 245 -9.23 7.83 0.31
N GLN A 246 -9.50 6.57 0.63
CA GLN A 246 -10.39 5.73 -0.17
C GLN A 246 -11.74 5.50 0.48
N GLU A 247 -11.80 5.20 1.77
CA GLU A 247 -13.03 4.74 2.43
C GLU A 247 -14.08 5.85 2.50
N ARG A 248 -13.82 6.88 3.30
CA ARG A 248 -14.77 7.97 3.52
C ARG A 248 -15.03 8.79 2.24
N PRO A 249 -14.03 9.18 1.44
CA PRO A 249 -14.27 9.94 0.22
C PRO A 249 -15.07 9.16 -0.84
N ALA A 250 -14.83 7.85 -1.01
CA ALA A 250 -15.62 7.06 -1.96
C ALA A 250 -17.07 6.89 -1.50
N ALA A 251 -17.29 6.66 -0.19
CA ALA A 251 -18.61 6.60 0.42
C ALA A 251 -19.37 7.93 0.22
N LYS A 252 -18.71 9.05 0.56
CA LYS A 252 -19.25 10.40 0.39
C LYS A 252 -19.65 10.67 -1.06
N LYS A 253 -18.78 10.36 -2.02
CA LYS A 253 -19.04 10.56 -3.45
C LYS A 253 -20.26 9.77 -3.94
N LYS A 254 -20.42 8.51 -3.52
CA LYS A 254 -21.61 7.70 -3.88
C LYS A 254 -22.88 8.23 -3.23
N TYR A 255 -22.82 8.68 -1.98
CA TYR A 255 -23.96 9.26 -1.27
C TYR A 255 -24.44 10.58 -1.90
N GLU A 256 -23.52 11.53 -2.10
CA GLU A 256 -23.84 12.86 -2.64
C GLU A 256 -24.38 12.77 -4.06
N LYS A 257 -23.90 11.81 -4.86
CA LYS A 257 -24.42 11.57 -6.22
C LYS A 257 -25.73 10.80 -6.27
N GLY A 258 -26.13 10.13 -5.19
CA GLY A 258 -27.35 9.30 -5.18
C GLY A 258 -27.20 7.98 -5.94
N GLU A 259 -25.98 7.60 -6.29
CA GLU A 259 -25.72 6.47 -7.16
C GLU A 259 -25.22 5.25 -6.36
N GLY A 260 -26.14 4.35 -6.03
CA GLY A 260 -25.80 3.04 -5.43
C GLY A 260 -25.29 3.11 -3.99
N TRP A 261 -25.74 4.12 -3.23
CA TRP A 261 -25.36 4.29 -1.82
C TRP A 261 -25.83 3.13 -0.96
N HIS A 262 -27.07 2.66 -1.12
CA HIS A 262 -27.64 1.61 -0.28
C HIS A 262 -26.85 0.30 -0.42
N GLU A 263 -26.50 -0.08 -1.64
CA GLU A 263 -25.66 -1.25 -1.93
C GLU A 263 -24.25 -1.07 -1.38
N TYR A 264 -23.70 0.15 -1.46
CA TYR A 264 -22.37 0.45 -0.94
C TYR A 264 -22.32 0.41 0.58
N ALA A 265 -23.30 0.98 1.26
CA ALA A 265 -23.44 0.90 2.71
C ALA A 265 -23.58 -0.56 3.18
N ALA A 266 -24.37 -1.38 2.47
CA ALA A 266 -24.47 -2.80 2.76
C ALA A 266 -23.13 -3.54 2.59
N TYR A 267 -22.34 -3.17 1.56
CA TYR A 267 -20.99 -3.68 1.36
C TYR A 267 -20.03 -3.26 2.50
N LEU A 268 -20.01 -1.99 2.88
CA LEU A 268 -19.18 -1.50 4.00
C LEU A 268 -19.52 -2.21 5.31
N HIS A 269 -20.80 -2.50 5.55
CA HIS A 269 -21.25 -3.18 6.76
C HIS A 269 -20.84 -4.66 6.83
N ARG A 270 -20.89 -5.37 5.69
CA ARG A 270 -20.68 -6.83 5.63
C ARG A 270 -19.23 -7.24 5.35
N THR A 271 -18.40 -6.34 4.84
CA THR A 271 -17.03 -6.68 4.41
C THR A 271 -16.00 -6.09 5.36
N SER A 272 -15.07 -6.93 5.81
CA SER A 272 -13.95 -6.50 6.66
C SER A 272 -13.13 -5.40 6.00
N MET A 273 -12.55 -4.48 6.77
CA MET A 273 -11.80 -3.37 6.19
C MET A 273 -10.46 -3.81 5.60
N LEU A 274 -9.62 -4.42 6.42
CA LEU A 274 -8.24 -4.77 6.07
C LEU A 274 -8.04 -6.29 6.13
N ILE A 275 -8.24 -6.89 7.31
CA ILE A 275 -8.01 -8.32 7.53
C ILE A 275 -9.08 -9.15 6.79
N PRO A 276 -8.72 -9.99 5.80
CA PRO A 276 -9.70 -10.81 5.08
C PRO A 276 -10.51 -11.70 6.02
N PHE A 277 -11.83 -11.62 5.93
CA PHE A 277 -12.72 -12.35 6.83
C PHE A 277 -14.06 -12.68 6.15
N PRO A 278 -14.68 -13.84 6.45
CA PRO A 278 -15.95 -14.22 5.83
C PRO A 278 -17.06 -13.20 6.11
N PRO A 279 -17.73 -12.65 5.07
CA PRO A 279 -18.70 -11.55 5.23
C PRO A 279 -19.95 -11.95 6.03
N GLN A 280 -20.32 -13.24 6.00
CA GLN A 280 -21.45 -13.78 6.77
C GLN A 280 -21.20 -13.71 8.28
N ILE A 281 -19.93 -13.80 8.70
CA ILE A 281 -19.56 -13.71 10.12
C ILE A 281 -19.30 -12.24 10.47
N TYR A 282 -18.57 -11.52 9.62
CA TYR A 282 -18.24 -10.11 9.85
C TYR A 282 -19.48 -9.24 10.09
N SER A 283 -20.52 -9.42 9.28
CA SER A 283 -21.76 -8.63 9.38
C SER A 283 -22.45 -8.74 10.74
N ARG A 284 -22.24 -9.85 11.47
CA ARG A 284 -22.84 -10.13 12.78
C ARG A 284 -21.98 -9.68 13.95
N LEU A 285 -20.73 -9.26 13.71
CA LEU A 285 -19.82 -8.86 14.78
C LEU A 285 -20.26 -7.53 15.41
N PRO A 286 -20.15 -7.40 16.74
CA PRO A 286 -20.35 -6.12 17.42
C PRO A 286 -19.38 -5.04 16.90
N VAL A 287 -19.83 -3.79 16.89
CA VAL A 287 -19.03 -2.65 16.39
C VAL A 287 -17.70 -2.50 17.12
N TRP A 288 -17.64 -2.79 18.43
CA TRP A 288 -16.39 -2.71 19.19
C TRP A 288 -15.36 -3.74 18.70
N VAL A 289 -15.79 -4.94 18.28
CA VAL A 289 -14.92 -5.98 17.70
C VAL A 289 -14.38 -5.51 16.35
N LYS A 290 -15.26 -4.97 15.49
CA LYS A 290 -14.85 -4.43 14.18
C LYS A 290 -13.81 -3.30 14.33
N ARG A 291 -14.02 -2.40 15.29
CA ARG A 291 -13.14 -1.26 15.56
C ARG A 291 -11.78 -1.64 16.16
N THR A 292 -11.72 -2.70 16.97
CA THR A 292 -10.50 -3.06 17.72
C THR A 292 -9.70 -4.16 17.01
N ILE A 293 -10.34 -5.27 16.66
CA ILE A 293 -9.67 -6.43 16.06
C ILE A 293 -9.45 -6.23 14.56
N PHE A 294 -10.45 -5.70 13.85
CA PHE A 294 -10.41 -5.50 12.40
C PHE A 294 -9.94 -4.11 11.97
N LEU A 295 -9.50 -3.29 12.94
CA LEU A 295 -8.94 -1.96 12.73
C LEU A 295 -9.88 -0.99 11.98
N GLU A 296 -11.20 -1.20 12.11
CA GLU A 296 -12.22 -0.35 11.50
C GLU A 296 -12.43 0.94 12.32
N PHE A 297 -11.39 1.78 12.43
CA PHE A 297 -11.44 2.99 13.24
C PHE A 297 -12.53 3.97 12.79
N PRO A 298 -13.12 4.77 13.71
CA PRO A 298 -14.18 5.73 13.39
C PRO A 298 -13.82 6.75 12.30
N ILE A 299 -12.53 7.04 12.10
CA ILE A 299 -12.03 7.94 11.05
C ILE A 299 -12.37 7.45 9.62
N TYR A 300 -12.59 6.14 9.44
CA TYR A 300 -12.93 5.56 8.13
C TYR A 300 -14.43 5.51 7.89
N VAL A 301 -15.23 5.45 8.97
CA VAL A 301 -16.67 5.33 8.87
C VAL A 301 -17.24 6.62 8.31
N PHE A 302 -18.03 6.48 7.24
CA PHE A 302 -18.83 7.56 6.70
C PHE A 302 -20.19 7.60 7.41
N ASP A 303 -20.62 8.81 7.70
CA ASP A 303 -21.86 9.13 8.39
C ASP A 303 -22.49 10.24 7.55
N PRO A 304 -23.58 9.96 6.83
CA PRO A 304 -24.19 10.93 5.92
C PRO A 304 -24.52 12.25 6.62
N ALA A 305 -25.04 12.20 7.85
CA ALA A 305 -25.47 13.39 8.58
C ALA A 305 -24.29 14.31 8.93
N LYS A 306 -23.11 13.74 9.18
CA LYS A 306 -21.92 14.50 9.60
C LYS A 306 -20.98 14.87 8.46
N HIS A 307 -20.93 14.06 7.40
CA HIS A 307 -19.84 14.12 6.43
C HIS A 307 -20.29 14.51 5.01
N ALA A 308 -21.57 14.34 4.67
CA ALA A 308 -22.10 14.75 3.37
C ALA A 308 -22.41 16.24 3.33
N ASP A 309 -22.27 16.85 2.16
CA ASP A 309 -22.79 18.18 1.88
C ASP A 309 -24.31 18.10 1.65
N GLN A 310 -25.08 18.37 2.71
CA GLN A 310 -26.53 18.26 2.68
C GLN A 310 -27.17 19.24 1.69
N SER A 311 -26.52 20.37 1.39
CA SER A 311 -27.02 21.33 0.40
C SER A 311 -27.01 20.74 -1.01
N LYS A 312 -25.94 20.01 -1.37
CA LYS A 312 -25.84 19.30 -2.65
C LYS A 312 -26.85 18.17 -2.77
N VAL A 313 -27.08 17.44 -1.68
CA VAL A 313 -28.05 16.34 -1.65
C VAL A 313 -29.46 16.87 -1.84
N GLN A 314 -29.84 17.91 -1.10
CA GLN A 314 -31.15 18.58 -1.23
C GLN A 314 -31.35 19.18 -2.62
N GLN A 315 -30.32 19.83 -3.17
CA GLN A 315 -30.39 20.39 -4.52
C GLN A 315 -30.65 19.28 -5.55
N ARG A 316 -29.90 18.16 -5.49
CA ARG A 316 -30.13 17.02 -6.38
C ARG A 316 -31.54 16.45 -6.24
N GLU A 317 -32.00 16.22 -5.01
CA GLU A 317 -33.34 15.67 -4.75
C GLU A 317 -34.44 16.61 -5.25
N SER A 318 -34.25 17.93 -5.16
CA SER A 318 -35.17 18.91 -5.73
C SER A 318 -35.19 18.90 -7.27
N GLU A 319 -34.03 18.74 -7.91
CA GLU A 319 -33.90 18.63 -9.37
C GLU A 319 -34.54 17.33 -9.89
N GLU A 320 -34.34 16.21 -9.19
CA GLU A 320 -34.97 14.91 -9.49
C GLU A 320 -36.50 14.93 -9.26
N GLY A 321 -36.96 15.62 -8.20
CA GLY A 321 -38.38 15.83 -7.91
C GLY A 321 -39.10 16.70 -8.94
N LEU A 322 -38.43 17.75 -9.44
CA LEU A 322 -38.96 18.59 -10.52
C LEU A 322 -38.99 17.85 -11.87
N SER A 323 -37.98 17.02 -12.15
CA SER A 323 -37.92 16.18 -13.37
C SER A 323 -39.03 15.13 -13.41
N SER A 324 -39.30 14.46 -12.29
CA SER A 324 -40.35 13.43 -12.20
C SER A 324 -41.77 14.02 -12.23
N GLY A 325 -41.97 15.21 -11.68
CA GLY A 325 -43.24 15.96 -11.78
C GLY A 325 -43.58 16.35 -13.23
N ALA A 326 -42.59 16.84 -14.00
CA ALA A 326 -42.78 17.27 -15.38
C ALA A 326 -42.95 16.13 -16.41
N GLU A 327 -42.55 14.90 -16.06
CA GLU A 327 -42.85 13.69 -16.84
C GLU A 327 -44.23 13.10 -16.47
N GLY A 328 -44.64 13.23 -15.20
CA GLY A 328 -45.98 12.83 -14.75
C GLY A 328 -47.11 13.68 -15.35
N GLU A 329 -46.92 15.00 -15.46
CA GLU A 329 -47.91 15.90 -16.09
C GLU A 329 -48.05 15.65 -17.59
N ARG A 330 -46.95 15.35 -18.31
CA ARG A 330 -46.99 15.01 -19.74
C ARG A 330 -47.68 13.68 -20.07
N HIS A 331 -47.78 12.77 -19.10
CA HIS A 331 -48.54 11.52 -19.25
C HIS A 331 -50.00 11.63 -18.80
N ALA A 332 -50.37 12.70 -18.08
CA ALA A 332 -51.75 12.96 -17.68
C ALA A 332 -52.55 13.78 -18.71
N GLU A 333 -51.86 14.44 -19.65
CA GLU A 333 -52.45 15.24 -20.74
C GLU A 333 -52.60 14.50 -22.09
N ALA A 334 -52.31 13.19 -22.13
CA ALA A 334 -52.52 12.31 -23.30
C ALA A 334 -53.54 11.22 -22.95
#